data_AF-A0A535T8G6-F1
#
_entry.id   AF-A0A535T8G6-F1
#
_cell.length_a   1.000
_cell.length_b   1.000
_cell.length_c   1.000
_cell.angle_alpha   90.00
_cell.angle_beta   90.00
_cell.angle_gamma   90.00
#
_symmetry.space_group_name_H-M   'P 1'
#
loop_
_entity.id
_entity.type
_entity.pdbx_description
1 polymer ?
#
loop_
_entity_poly.entity_id
_entity_poly.type
_entity_poly.pdbx_seq_one_letter_code
_entity_poly.pdbx_strand_id
1 'polypeptide(L)' 'MFGSARRTWVLGGGGARGAAQVGVLQALFEANVEPPAAVVGTSVGALNGASIAAYP' A
#
# COMPACT_ATOMS: atom_id res chain seq x y z
N MET A 1 -27.11 2.41 2.45
CA MET A 1 -26.62 1.64 1.29
C MET A 1 -25.12 1.82 1.24
N PHE A 2 -24.33 0.81 1.61
CA PHE A 2 -22.88 0.87 1.41
C PHE A 2 -22.61 0.68 -0.09
N GLY A 3 -21.79 1.54 -0.69
CA GLY A 3 -21.41 1.44 -2.10
C GLY A 3 -20.61 0.15 -2.40
N SER A 4 -20.18 -0.03 -3.66
CA SER A 4 -19.39 -1.22 -4.04
C SER A 4 -18.14 -1.34 -3.14
N ALA A 5 -17.80 -2.57 -2.77
CA ALA A 5 -16.62 -2.85 -1.96
C ALA A 5 -15.37 -2.43 -2.74
N ARG A 6 -14.68 -1.37 -2.25
CA ARG A 6 -13.42 -0.90 -2.82
C ARG A 6 -12.27 -1.37 -1.95
N ARG A 7 -11.23 -1.91 -2.59
CA ARG A 7 -10.03 -2.39 -1.91
C ARG A 7 -9.22 -1.22 -1.35
N THR A 8 -8.79 -1.32 -0.10
CA THR A 8 -7.88 -0.37 0.55
C THR A 8 -6.64 -1.10 1.01
N TRP A 9 -5.46 -0.55 0.74
CA TRP A 9 -4.22 -1.06 1.33
C TRP A 9 -3.88 -0.30 2.60
N VAL A 10 -3.50 -1.03 3.65
CA VAL A 10 -3.15 -0.45 4.96
C VAL A 10 -1.70 -0.79 5.26
N LEU A 11 -0.85 0.23 5.28
CA LEU A 11 0.59 0.10 5.46
C LEU A 11 0.99 0.57 6.86
N GLY A 12 1.21 -0.41 7.75
CA GLY A 12 1.67 -0.16 9.11
C GLY A 12 3.07 0.48 9.15
N GLY A 13 3.36 1.15 10.26
CA GLY A 13 4.71 1.63 10.57
C GLY A 13 5.67 0.49 10.93
N GLY A 14 6.96 0.80 11.04
CA GLY A 14 7.97 -0.22 11.36
C GLY A 14 9.43 0.23 11.24
N GLY A 15 9.70 1.53 11.09
CA GLY A 15 11.06 2.06 10.90
C GLY A 15 11.79 1.37 9.75
N ALA A 16 12.98 0.83 10.01
CA ALA A 16 13.79 0.14 9.02
C ALA A 16 13.10 -1.06 8.34
N ARG A 17 12.12 -1.71 9.01
CA ARG A 17 11.36 -2.82 8.41
C ARG A 17 10.48 -2.37 7.23
N GLY A 18 10.29 -1.06 7.04
CA GLY A 18 9.64 -0.52 5.85
C GLY A 18 10.34 -0.88 4.54
N ALA A 19 11.66 -1.17 4.57
CA ALA A 19 12.37 -1.68 3.40
C ALA A 19 11.84 -3.05 2.94
N ALA A 20 11.53 -3.94 3.88
CA ALA A 20 10.92 -5.24 3.56
C ALA A 20 9.48 -5.08 3.02
N GLN A 21 8.75 -4.06 3.52
CA GLN A 21 7.41 -3.74 3.01
C GLN A 21 7.42 -3.36 1.51
N VAL A 22 8.50 -2.73 1.02
CA VAL A 22 8.65 -2.44 -0.43
C VAL A 22 8.64 -3.72 -1.27
N GLY A 23 9.35 -4.77 -0.82
CA GLY A 23 9.34 -6.07 -1.51
C GLY A 23 7.94 -6.72 -1.53
N VAL A 24 7.17 -6.57 -0.45
CA VAL A 24 5.76 -7.04 -0.43
C VAL A 24 4.92 -6.26 -1.45
N LEU A 25 5.06 -4.94 -1.51
CA LEU A 25 4.33 -4.10 -2.47
C LEU A 25 4.68 -4.49 -3.91
N GLN A 26 5.98 -4.67 -4.21
CA GLN A 26 6.44 -5.15 -5.51
C GLN A 26 5.81 -6.51 -5.88
N ALA A 27 5.78 -7.46 -4.95
CA ALA A 27 5.16 -8.77 -5.20
C ALA A 27 3.66 -8.68 -5.49
N LEU A 28 2.93 -7.72 -4.90
CA LEU A 28 1.51 -7.50 -5.20
C LEU A 28 1.32 -7.03 -6.65
N PHE A 29 2.18 -6.14 -7.15
CA PHE A 29 2.15 -5.69 -8.54
C PHE A 29 2.52 -6.81 -9.52
N GLU A 30 3.58 -7.56 -9.22
CA GLU A 30 4.00 -8.72 -10.03
C GLU A 30 2.90 -9.80 -10.10
N ALA A 31 2.13 -9.96 -9.02
CA ALA A 31 0.98 -10.86 -8.96
C ALA A 31 -0.29 -10.33 -9.65
N ASN A 32 -0.23 -9.16 -10.30
CA ASN A 32 -1.38 -8.48 -10.93
C ASN A 32 -2.57 -8.27 -9.98
N VAL A 33 -2.28 -7.94 -8.72
CA VAL A 33 -3.33 -7.58 -7.76
C VAL A 33 -3.89 -6.21 -8.17
N GLU A 34 -5.21 -6.14 -8.42
CA GLU A 34 -5.87 -4.87 -8.75
C GLU A 34 -5.47 -3.74 -7.77
N PRO A 35 -5.08 -2.56 -8.30
CA PRO A 35 -4.71 -1.41 -7.48
C PRO A 35 -5.79 -1.04 -6.47
N PRO A 36 -5.42 -0.63 -5.24
CA PRO A 36 -6.40 -0.22 -4.26
C PRO A 36 -7.01 1.13 -4.64
N ALA A 37 -8.28 1.34 -4.28
CA ALA A 37 -8.93 2.64 -4.42
C ALA A 37 -8.43 3.67 -3.40
N ALA A 38 -7.79 3.21 -2.32
CA ALA A 38 -7.24 4.05 -1.28
C ALA A 38 -6.04 3.38 -0.59
N VAL A 39 -5.11 4.18 -0.09
CA VAL A 39 -3.99 3.73 0.75
C VAL A 39 -4.03 4.50 2.06
N VAL A 40 -3.90 3.79 3.17
CA VAL A 40 -3.76 4.38 4.51
C VAL A 40 -2.42 3.93 5.08
N GLY A 41 -1.61 4.86 5.57
CA GLY A 41 -0.29 4.54 6.09
C GLY A 41 0.07 5.30 7.36
N THR A 42 1.01 4.76 8.14
CA THR A 42 1.58 5.42 9.33
C THR A 42 3.10 5.32 9.32
N SER A 43 3.81 6.41 9.64
CA SER A 43 5.28 6.46 9.66
C SER A 43 5.88 5.97 8.32
N VAL A 44 6.79 5.01 8.32
CA VAL A 44 7.38 4.45 7.08
C VAL A 44 6.33 3.87 6.13
N GLY A 45 5.21 3.35 6.64
CA GLY A 45 4.10 2.90 5.81
C GLY A 45 3.37 4.05 5.13
N ALA A 46 3.33 5.26 5.73
CA ALA A 46 2.83 6.46 5.07
C ALA A 46 3.76 6.93 3.96
N LEU A 47 5.08 6.83 4.16
CA LEU A 47 6.07 7.16 3.12
C LEU A 47 5.93 6.23 1.91
N ASN A 48 5.97 4.90 2.15
CA ASN A 48 5.78 3.91 1.09
C ASN A 48 4.41 4.06 0.40
N GLY A 49 3.35 4.28 1.18
CA GLY A 49 2.00 4.47 0.66
C GLY A 49 1.85 5.72 -0.20
N ALA A 50 2.48 6.84 0.20
CA ALA A 50 2.50 8.06 -0.60
C ALA A 50 3.27 7.87 -1.92
N SER A 51 4.41 7.17 -1.89
CA SER A 51 5.18 6.84 -3.09
C SER A 51 4.37 6.03 -4.09
N ILE A 52 3.70 4.96 -3.64
CA ILE A 52 2.85 4.14 -4.52
C ILE A 52 1.61 4.90 -4.99
N ALA A 53 0.99 5.72 -4.15
CA ALA A 53 -0.16 6.53 -4.59
C ALA A 53 0.22 7.56 -5.67
N ALA A 54 1.45 8.09 -5.63
CA ALA A 54 1.97 9.01 -6.64
C ALA A 54 2.43 8.29 -7.92
N TYR A 55 2.89 7.04 -7.80
CA TYR A 55 3.42 6.22 -8.90
C TYR A 55 2.87 4.78 -8.79
N PRO A 56 1.61 4.54 -9.20
CA PRO A 56 0.91 3.27 -9.00
C PRO A 56 1.31 2.18 -10.00
#